data_AF-A0A7S3NIK1-F1
#
_entry.id   AF-A0A7S3NIK1-F1
#
_cell.length_a   1.000
_cell.length_b   1.000
_cell.length_c   1.000
_cell.angle_alpha   90.00
_cell.angle_beta   90.00
_cell.angle_gamma   90.00
#
_symmetry.space_group_name_H-M   'P 1'
#
loop_
_entity.id
_entity.type
_entity.pdbx_description
1 polymer ?
#
loop_
_entity_poly.entity_id
_entity_poly.type
_entity_poly.pdbx_seq_one_letter_code
_entity_poly.pdbx_strand_id
1 'polypeptide(L)'
;MIPPQKPSRRGSFSYSGYDGLVRCNLEIETCAIPSELNLNVEDKKLAKKQISQSIDDDALTLCRRELGRLEEERRLEEEEKKEREEKVRITKVRKEREEAEARAQNEKLAREAAEREREAIRERERKEKLERARAQEEALRLEFEQQEAERQERIRLDESFAQRLNNEFDSHPSPSDSHDVEKLARLTALTGADEQTCRFYLDCASGDVSAAFRFWEQSTS
;
A
#
# COMPACT_ATOMS: atom_id res chain seq x y z
N MET A 1 -34.60 -26.33 21.60
CA MET A 1 -33.68 -27.10 22.46
C MET A 1 -33.50 -26.33 23.75
N ILE A 2 -34.08 -26.82 24.84
CA ILE A 2 -34.01 -26.22 26.18
C ILE A 2 -33.22 -27.19 27.07
N PRO A 3 -32.15 -26.72 27.75
CA PRO A 3 -31.69 -27.31 28.99
C PRO A 3 -31.60 -26.22 30.11
N PRO A 4 -31.43 -26.58 31.39
CA PRO A 4 -32.55 -26.67 32.32
C PRO A 4 -32.49 -25.64 33.46
N GLN A 5 -33.55 -25.67 34.27
CA GLN A 5 -33.83 -24.85 35.45
C GLN A 5 -32.74 -24.88 36.53
N LYS A 6 -32.66 -23.76 37.26
CA LYS A 6 -31.93 -23.56 38.53
C LYS A 6 -32.38 -24.58 39.61
N PRO A 7 -31.48 -25.03 40.50
CA PRO A 7 -31.80 -25.25 41.91
C PRO A 7 -31.63 -23.90 42.65
N SER A 8 -32.64 -23.30 43.31
CA SER A 8 -33.34 -23.68 44.54
C SER A 8 -32.44 -23.87 45.78
N ARG A 9 -32.53 -22.87 46.66
CA ARG A 9 -32.20 -22.76 48.10
C ARG A 9 -31.40 -23.90 48.78
N ARG A 10 -30.21 -23.53 49.25
CA ARG A 10 -29.74 -23.73 50.65
C ARG A 10 -29.25 -22.35 51.11
N GLY A 11 -29.77 -21.69 52.14
CA GLY A 11 -30.26 -22.24 53.39
C GLY A 11 -29.06 -22.55 54.28
N SER A 12 -28.75 -21.59 55.16
CA SER A 12 -27.94 -21.70 56.39
C SER A 12 -26.50 -22.21 56.29
N PHE A 13 -25.54 -21.32 56.58
CA PHE A 13 -24.72 -21.47 57.79
C PHE A 13 -24.02 -20.13 58.06
N SER A 14 -24.74 -19.17 58.65
CA SER A 14 -24.07 -18.08 59.35
C SER A 14 -23.46 -18.68 60.62
N TYR A 15 -22.14 -18.81 60.65
CA TYR A 15 -21.42 -19.16 61.87
C TYR A 15 -21.46 -17.95 62.81
N SER A 16 -22.63 -17.68 63.42
CA SER A 16 -22.77 -16.75 64.55
C SER A 16 -22.36 -17.48 65.83
N GLY A 17 -21.09 -17.90 65.88
CA GLY A 17 -20.49 -18.57 67.04
C GLY A 17 -19.87 -17.60 68.05
N TYR A 18 -19.84 -16.30 67.75
CA TYR A 18 -19.16 -15.29 68.59
C TYR A 18 -20.04 -14.08 68.96
N ASP A 19 -21.36 -14.15 68.73
CA ASP A 19 -22.30 -13.12 69.23
C ASP A 19 -22.62 -13.25 70.73
N GLY A 20 -22.15 -14.32 71.38
CA GLY A 20 -22.38 -14.56 72.81
C GLY A 20 -21.33 -14.00 73.76
N LEU A 21 -20.12 -13.66 73.29
CA LEU A 21 -18.99 -13.29 74.15
C LEU A 21 -18.52 -11.83 74.02
N VAL A 22 -18.97 -11.10 73.02
CA VAL A 22 -18.66 -9.66 72.86
C VAL A 22 -19.79 -8.76 73.38
N ARG A 23 -20.66 -9.31 74.25
CA ARG A 23 -21.65 -8.53 75.02
C ARG A 23 -21.24 -8.24 76.46
N CYS A 24 -20.02 -8.60 76.87
CA CYS A 24 -19.58 -8.41 78.26
C CYS A 24 -18.82 -7.10 78.53
N ASN A 25 -18.63 -6.20 77.54
CA ASN A 25 -17.80 -5.00 77.76
C ASN A 25 -18.45 -3.65 77.38
N LEU A 26 -19.77 -3.58 77.26
CA LEU A 26 -20.46 -2.27 77.19
C LEU A 26 -21.66 -2.14 78.14
N GLU A 27 -21.82 -3.08 79.08
CA GLU A 27 -22.86 -3.03 80.12
C GLU A 27 -22.29 -2.92 81.54
N ILE A 28 -20.99 -2.64 81.72
CA ILE A 28 -20.47 -2.29 83.05
C ILE A 28 -20.61 -0.78 83.30
N GLU A 29 -20.44 0.06 82.26
CA GLU A 29 -20.80 1.49 82.34
C GLU A 29 -22.30 1.73 82.17
N THR A 30 -23.02 0.81 81.52
CA THR A 30 -24.48 0.85 81.36
C THR A 30 -25.21 -0.27 82.10
N CYS A 31 -24.64 -0.78 83.19
CA CYS A 31 -25.42 -1.33 84.31
C CYS A 31 -26.21 -0.17 84.92
N ALA A 32 -27.14 0.36 84.13
CA ALA A 32 -28.25 1.14 84.55
C ALA A 32 -28.99 0.23 85.51
N ILE A 33 -28.75 0.46 86.80
CA ILE A 33 -29.70 0.10 87.85
C ILE A 33 -31.07 0.46 87.27
N PRO A 34 -31.97 -0.52 87.03
CA PRO A 34 -33.24 -0.27 86.37
C PRO A 34 -33.87 0.96 86.99
N SER A 35 -34.22 1.96 86.17
CA SER A 35 -34.74 3.25 86.62
C SER A 35 -35.99 3.12 87.50
N GLU A 36 -36.60 1.92 87.52
CA GLU A 36 -37.77 1.54 88.29
C GLU A 36 -37.46 1.20 89.77
N LEU A 37 -36.19 1.08 90.16
CA LEU A 37 -35.79 0.98 91.56
C LEU A 37 -35.38 2.37 92.08
N ASN A 38 -36.28 2.96 92.86
CA ASN A 38 -36.14 4.25 93.53
C ASN A 38 -35.16 4.15 94.73
N LEU A 39 -33.93 3.71 94.45
CA LEU A 39 -32.84 3.57 95.42
C LEU A 39 -32.20 4.94 95.65
N ASN A 40 -31.90 5.26 96.92
CA ASN A 40 -31.23 6.49 97.32
C ASN A 40 -29.85 6.58 96.63
N VAL A 41 -29.34 7.80 96.40
CA VAL A 41 -28.03 8.03 95.74
C VAL A 41 -26.91 7.28 96.46
N GLU A 42 -27.01 7.14 97.78
CA GLU A 42 -26.08 6.36 98.60
C GLU A 42 -26.20 4.85 98.38
N ASP A 43 -27.40 4.31 98.16
CA ASP A 43 -27.61 2.89 97.88
C ASP A 43 -27.13 2.51 96.47
N LYS A 44 -27.29 3.41 95.49
CA LYS A 44 -26.73 3.23 94.13
C LYS A 44 -25.20 3.26 94.15
N LYS A 45 -24.59 4.10 94.98
CA LYS A 45 -23.14 4.10 95.22
C LYS A 45 -22.68 2.84 95.92
N LEU A 46 -23.44 2.37 96.93
CA LEU A 46 -23.13 1.15 97.66
C LEU A 46 -23.23 -0.09 96.74
N ALA A 47 -24.26 -0.18 95.91
CA ALA A 47 -24.40 -1.24 94.92
C ALA A 47 -23.27 -1.21 93.88
N LYS A 48 -22.90 -0.04 93.34
CA LYS A 48 -21.72 0.10 92.46
C LYS A 48 -20.42 -0.32 93.16
N LYS A 49 -20.25 0.02 94.44
CA LYS A 49 -19.08 -0.34 95.24
C LYS A 49 -19.03 -1.83 95.58
N GLN A 50 -20.19 -2.45 95.84
CA GLN A 50 -20.30 -3.90 96.06
C GLN A 50 -20.07 -4.69 94.78
N ILE A 51 -20.57 -4.22 93.64
CA ILE A 51 -20.31 -4.82 92.31
C ILE A 51 -18.82 -4.68 91.95
N SER A 52 -18.19 -3.53 92.21
CA SER A 52 -16.74 -3.37 91.99
C SER A 52 -15.88 -4.15 92.99
N GLN A 53 -16.45 -4.59 94.12
CA GLN A 53 -15.79 -5.44 95.11
C GLN A 53 -16.05 -6.94 94.85
N SER A 54 -17.06 -7.30 94.05
CA SER A 54 -17.44 -8.67 93.71
C SER A 54 -16.94 -9.15 92.35
N ILE A 55 -16.41 -8.24 91.53
CA ILE A 55 -15.74 -8.61 90.29
C ILE A 55 -14.31 -8.95 90.66
N ASP A 56 -13.95 -10.23 90.54
CA ASP A 56 -12.58 -10.68 90.78
C ASP A 56 -11.62 -9.94 89.83
N ASP A 57 -10.60 -9.31 90.41
CA ASP A 57 -9.53 -8.63 89.64
C ASP A 57 -8.88 -9.58 88.63
N ASP A 58 -8.88 -10.88 88.91
CA ASP A 58 -8.44 -11.96 88.01
C ASP A 58 -9.34 -12.10 86.78
N ALA A 59 -10.66 -11.95 86.92
CA ALA A 59 -11.61 -11.99 85.81
C ALA A 59 -11.49 -10.76 84.89
N LEU A 60 -11.24 -9.58 85.46
CA LEU A 60 -10.95 -8.36 84.69
C LEU A 60 -9.62 -8.47 83.93
N THR A 61 -8.61 -9.09 84.56
CA THR A 61 -7.30 -9.32 83.93
C THR A 61 -7.40 -10.30 82.76
N LEU A 62 -8.18 -11.38 82.91
CA LEU A 62 -8.49 -12.32 81.83
C LEU A 62 -9.23 -11.63 80.67
N CYS A 63 -10.25 -10.81 80.95
CA CYS A 63 -10.98 -10.06 79.93
C CYS A 63 -10.07 -9.09 79.16
N ARG A 64 -9.16 -8.37 79.84
CA ARG A 64 -8.21 -7.48 79.17
C ARG A 64 -7.23 -8.24 78.29
N ARG A 65 -6.76 -9.42 78.72
CA ARG A 65 -5.85 -10.25 77.94
C ARG A 65 -6.54 -10.81 76.68
N GLU A 66 -7.78 -11.27 76.78
CA GLU A 66 -8.54 -11.74 75.62
C GLU A 66 -8.90 -10.60 74.65
N LEU A 67 -9.25 -9.42 75.16
CA LEU A 67 -9.45 -8.23 74.31
C LEU A 67 -8.17 -7.86 73.55
N GLY A 68 -7.01 -7.86 74.22
CA GLY A 68 -5.72 -7.61 73.58
C GLY A 68 -5.40 -8.64 72.49
N ARG A 69 -5.69 -9.93 72.73
CA ARG A 69 -5.52 -10.99 71.74
C ARG A 69 -6.41 -10.81 70.51
N LEU A 70 -7.69 -10.46 70.72
CA LEU A 70 -8.65 -10.22 69.63
C LEU A 70 -8.31 -8.95 68.83
N GLU A 71 -7.84 -7.89 69.48
CA GLU A 71 -7.36 -6.68 68.79
C GLU A 71 -6.13 -6.97 67.93
N GLU A 72 -5.22 -7.80 68.42
CA GLU A 72 -4.02 -8.21 67.68
C GLU A 72 -4.38 -9.11 66.49
N GLU A 73 -5.29 -10.07 66.67
CA GLU A 73 -5.84 -10.91 65.58
C GLU A 73 -6.52 -10.05 64.50
N ARG A 74 -7.36 -9.09 64.90
CA ARG A 74 -8.03 -8.18 63.97
C ARG A 74 -7.04 -7.28 63.22
N ARG A 75 -5.94 -6.87 63.85
CA ARG A 75 -4.88 -6.08 63.21
C ARG A 75 -4.13 -6.89 62.15
N LEU A 76 -3.82 -8.15 62.45
CA LEU A 76 -3.17 -9.07 61.51
C LEU A 76 -4.07 -9.38 60.31
N GLU A 77 -5.37 -9.60 60.52
CA GLU A 77 -6.34 -9.80 59.43
C GLU A 77 -6.45 -8.56 58.52
N GLU A 78 -6.43 -7.36 59.08
CA GLU A 78 -6.49 -6.12 58.30
C GLU A 78 -5.21 -5.91 57.47
N GLU A 79 -4.05 -6.27 58.02
CA GLU A 79 -2.76 -6.21 57.33
C GLU A 79 -2.67 -7.26 56.20
N GLU A 80 -3.11 -8.49 56.45
CA GLU A 80 -3.18 -9.54 55.42
C GLU A 80 -4.16 -9.15 54.30
N LYS A 81 -5.30 -8.55 54.66
CA LYS A 81 -6.25 -8.02 53.67
C LYS A 81 -5.62 -6.94 52.80
N LYS A 82 -4.88 -5.99 53.40
CA LYS A 82 -4.15 -4.95 52.66
C LYS A 82 -3.11 -5.55 51.72
N GLU A 83 -2.35 -6.55 52.18
CA GLU A 83 -1.34 -7.23 51.35
C GLU A 83 -1.98 -7.97 50.16
N ARG A 84 -3.12 -8.65 50.38
CA ARG A 84 -3.88 -9.31 49.31
C ARG A 84 -4.43 -8.31 48.30
N GLU A 85 -5.00 -7.21 48.76
CA GLU A 85 -5.51 -6.13 47.89
C GLU A 85 -4.38 -5.49 47.08
N GLU A 86 -3.21 -5.27 47.68
CA GLU A 86 -2.04 -4.74 46.99
C GLU A 86 -1.48 -5.71 45.94
N LYS A 87 -1.41 -7.01 46.25
CA LYS A 87 -1.04 -8.05 45.25
C LYS A 87 -2.01 -8.07 44.07
N VAL A 88 -3.32 -7.97 44.31
CA VAL A 88 -4.34 -7.88 43.25
C VAL A 88 -4.17 -6.61 42.42
N ARG A 89 -3.90 -5.47 43.05
CA ARG A 89 -3.66 -4.22 42.35
C ARG A 89 -2.41 -4.28 41.46
N ILE A 90 -1.30 -4.82 41.97
CA ILE A 90 -0.05 -4.95 41.20
C ILE A 90 -0.24 -5.87 39.99
N THR A 91 -0.88 -7.02 40.20
CA THR A 91 -1.17 -7.97 39.11
C THR A 91 -2.10 -7.38 38.05
N LYS A 92 -3.13 -6.63 38.46
CA LYS A 92 -4.00 -5.92 37.52
C LYS A 92 -3.24 -4.89 36.68
N VAL A 93 -2.42 -4.05 37.30
CA VAL A 93 -1.62 -3.04 36.59
C VAL A 93 -0.65 -3.70 35.62
N ARG A 94 -0.01 -4.80 36.02
CA ARG A 94 0.88 -5.56 35.14
C ARG A 94 0.14 -6.11 33.92
N LYS A 95 -1.04 -6.70 34.12
CA LYS A 95 -1.86 -7.23 33.02
C LYS A 95 -2.31 -6.13 32.06
N GLU A 96 -2.77 -5.00 32.58
CA GLU A 96 -3.16 -3.84 31.77
C GLU A 96 -1.99 -3.30 30.94
N ARG A 97 -0.78 -3.28 31.51
CA ARG A 97 0.43 -2.89 30.79
C ARG A 97 0.79 -3.88 29.67
N GLU A 98 0.77 -5.18 29.95
CA GLU A 98 1.05 -6.22 28.96
C GLU A 98 0.00 -6.18 27.82
N GLU A 99 -1.27 -5.97 28.14
CA GLU A 99 -2.32 -5.79 27.12
C GLU A 99 -2.13 -4.50 26.29
N ALA A 100 -1.72 -3.39 26.90
CA ALA A 100 -1.43 -2.16 26.19
C ALA A 100 -0.22 -2.31 25.24
N GLU A 101 0.84 -2.98 25.71
CA GLU A 101 2.02 -3.29 24.89
C GLU A 101 1.66 -4.21 23.72
N ALA A 102 0.84 -5.24 23.94
CA ALA A 102 0.37 -6.13 22.88
C ALA A 102 -0.49 -5.40 21.84
N ARG A 103 -1.37 -4.48 22.27
CA ARG A 103 -2.15 -3.64 21.34
C ARG A 103 -1.25 -2.73 20.51
N ALA A 104 -0.26 -2.09 21.12
CA ALA A 104 0.68 -1.24 20.41
C ALA A 104 1.52 -2.03 19.39
N GLN A 105 1.96 -3.24 19.73
CA GLN A 105 2.66 -4.13 18.79
C GLN A 105 1.77 -4.56 17.63
N ASN A 106 0.53 -4.99 17.91
CA ASN A 106 -0.42 -5.36 16.85
C ASN A 106 -0.74 -4.19 15.93
N GLU A 107 -0.90 -2.98 16.47
CA GLU A 107 -1.13 -1.79 15.66
C GLU A 107 0.08 -1.47 14.78
N LYS A 108 1.30 -1.59 15.30
CA LYS A 108 2.53 -1.41 14.51
C LYS A 108 2.60 -2.41 13.37
N LEU A 109 2.33 -3.69 13.62
CA LEU A 109 2.31 -4.74 12.60
C LEU A 109 1.22 -4.48 11.55
N ALA A 110 0.02 -4.03 11.96
CA ALA A 110 -1.05 -3.70 11.04
C ALA A 110 -0.68 -2.50 10.13
N ARG A 111 -0.04 -1.47 10.68
CA ARG A 111 0.46 -0.33 9.92
C ARG A 111 1.53 -0.74 8.90
N GLU A 112 2.48 -1.59 9.33
CA GLU A 112 3.53 -2.10 8.45
C GLU A 112 2.97 -2.99 7.33
N ALA A 113 1.98 -3.85 7.64
CA ALA A 113 1.30 -4.65 6.63
C ALA A 113 0.57 -3.77 5.60
N ALA A 114 -0.14 -2.73 6.05
CA ALA A 114 -0.82 -1.78 5.18
C ALA A 114 0.17 -0.97 4.31
N GLU A 115 1.34 -0.62 4.85
CA GLU A 115 2.38 0.08 4.10
C GLU A 115 2.99 -0.82 3.00
N ARG A 116 3.30 -2.08 3.33
CA ARG A 116 3.77 -3.07 2.36
C ARG A 116 2.75 -3.33 1.26
N GLU A 117 1.46 -3.40 1.59
CA GLU A 117 0.40 -3.55 0.59
C GLU A 117 0.33 -2.34 -0.35
N ARG A 118 0.41 -1.11 0.18
CA ARG A 118 0.47 0.11 -0.63
C ARG A 118 1.71 0.17 -1.52
N GLU A 119 2.85 -0.33 -1.04
CA GLU A 119 4.06 -0.44 -1.85
C GLU A 119 3.91 -1.49 -2.96
N ALA A 120 3.35 -2.66 -2.66
CA ALA A 120 3.07 -3.70 -3.65
C ALA A 120 2.13 -3.22 -4.75
N ILE A 121 1.09 -2.43 -4.41
CA ILE A 121 0.20 -1.81 -5.40
C ILE A 121 0.97 -0.84 -6.29
N ARG A 122 1.77 0.06 -5.71
CA ARG A 122 2.60 1.00 -6.47
C ARG A 122 3.61 0.30 -7.39
N GLU A 123 4.18 -0.82 -6.96
CA GLU A 123 5.09 -1.61 -7.79
C GLU A 123 4.35 -2.26 -8.98
N ARG A 124 3.15 -2.81 -8.75
CA ARG A 124 2.31 -3.35 -9.82
C ARG A 124 1.92 -2.27 -10.83
N GLU A 125 1.49 -1.10 -10.38
CA GLU A 125 1.18 0.03 -11.26
C GLU A 125 2.39 0.49 -12.08
N ARG A 126 3.59 0.50 -11.47
CA ARG A 126 4.84 0.80 -12.19
C ARG A 126 5.14 -0.23 -13.27
N LYS A 127 4.99 -1.52 -12.96
CA LYS A 127 5.19 -2.60 -13.93
C LYS A 127 4.20 -2.51 -15.08
N GLU A 128 2.92 -2.32 -14.76
CA GLU A 128 1.87 -2.17 -15.78
C GLU A 128 2.10 -0.93 -16.65
N LYS A 129 2.50 0.20 -16.06
CA LYS A 129 2.84 1.42 -16.82
C LYS A 129 4.03 1.18 -17.75
N LEU A 130 5.06 0.46 -17.29
CA LEU A 130 6.23 0.13 -18.11
C LEU A 130 5.85 -0.81 -19.25
N GLU A 131 5.04 -1.82 -18.98
CA GLU A 131 4.54 -2.77 -19.98
C GLU A 131 3.71 -2.07 -21.05
N ARG A 132 2.80 -1.18 -20.65
CA ARG A 132 2.02 -0.34 -21.59
C ARG A 132 2.92 0.55 -22.43
N ALA A 133 3.95 1.17 -21.85
CA ALA A 133 4.90 2.00 -22.59
C ALA A 133 5.68 1.17 -23.62
N ARG A 134 6.13 -0.04 -23.25
CA ARG A 134 6.79 -0.96 -24.18
C ARG A 134 5.88 -1.40 -25.32
N ALA A 135 4.63 -1.74 -25.02
CA ALA A 135 3.65 -2.11 -26.04
C ALA A 135 3.37 -0.94 -27.01
N GLN A 136 3.32 0.29 -26.50
CA GLN A 136 3.20 1.49 -27.35
C GLN A 136 4.43 1.70 -28.23
N GLU A 137 5.64 1.54 -27.67
CA GLU A 137 6.89 1.64 -28.43
C GLU A 137 6.97 0.58 -29.53
N GLU A 138 6.59 -0.66 -29.23
CA GLU A 138 6.55 -1.76 -30.20
C GLU A 138 5.51 -1.52 -31.31
N ALA A 139 4.32 -1.02 -30.95
CA ALA A 139 3.30 -0.65 -31.93
C ALA A 139 3.78 0.46 -32.87
N LEU A 140 4.41 1.51 -32.34
CA LEU A 140 4.98 2.60 -33.14
C LEU A 140 6.11 2.11 -34.05
N ARG A 141 6.94 1.18 -33.56
CA ARG A 141 8.01 0.58 -34.35
C ARG A 141 7.45 -0.22 -35.53
N LEU A 142 6.42 -1.03 -35.30
CA LEU A 142 5.77 -1.80 -36.36
C LEU A 142 5.09 -0.90 -37.40
N GLU A 143 4.44 0.18 -36.95
CA GLU A 143 3.84 1.17 -37.86
C GLU A 143 4.91 1.83 -38.74
N PHE A 144 6.05 2.20 -38.15
CA PHE A 144 7.17 2.76 -38.90
C PHE A 144 7.73 1.76 -39.92
N GLU A 145 7.92 0.50 -39.54
CA GLU A 145 8.41 -0.56 -40.43
C GLU A 145 7.43 -0.80 -41.60
N GLN A 146 6.12 -0.76 -41.35
CA GLN A 146 5.10 -0.85 -42.40
C GLN A 146 5.15 0.34 -43.36
N GLN A 147 5.27 1.57 -42.83
CA GLN A 147 5.40 2.76 -43.67
C GLN A 147 6.68 2.74 -44.52
N GLU A 148 7.78 2.25 -43.95
CA GLU A 148 9.04 2.11 -44.67
C GLU A 148 8.95 1.05 -45.77
N ALA A 149 8.30 -0.10 -45.50
CA ALA A 149 8.04 -1.13 -46.50
C ALA A 149 7.14 -0.61 -47.63
N GLU A 150 6.05 0.10 -47.32
CA GLU A 150 5.17 0.71 -48.33
C GLU A 150 5.94 1.72 -49.18
N ARG A 151 6.80 2.54 -48.55
CA ARG A 151 7.65 3.50 -49.27
C ARG A 151 8.61 2.79 -50.23
N GLN A 152 9.26 1.71 -49.79
CA GLN A 152 10.16 0.92 -50.64
C GLN A 152 9.40 0.27 -51.80
N GLU A 153 8.19 -0.24 -51.57
CA GLU A 153 7.35 -0.80 -52.63
C GLU A 153 6.98 0.26 -53.67
N ARG A 154 6.58 1.46 -53.24
CA ARG A 154 6.31 2.58 -54.15
C ARG A 154 7.54 2.94 -54.99
N ILE A 155 8.71 3.08 -54.35
CA ILE A 155 9.97 3.35 -55.07
C ILE A 155 10.23 2.26 -56.12
N ARG A 156 10.07 0.99 -55.75
CA ARG A 156 10.25 -0.14 -56.67
C ARG A 156 9.27 -0.10 -57.84
N LEU A 157 8.01 0.25 -57.60
CA LEU A 157 7.00 0.40 -58.65
C LEU A 157 7.36 1.55 -59.58
N ASP A 158 7.78 2.69 -59.04
CA ASP A 158 8.21 3.86 -59.81
C ASP A 158 9.45 3.55 -60.67
N GLU A 159 10.43 2.84 -60.11
CA GLU A 159 11.61 2.35 -60.86
C GLU A 159 11.20 1.41 -62.00
N SER A 160 10.28 0.47 -61.74
CA SER A 160 9.78 -0.44 -62.77
C SER A 160 8.98 0.28 -63.87
N PHE A 161 8.32 1.39 -63.52
CA PHE A 161 7.61 2.23 -64.48
C PHE A 161 8.58 3.04 -65.33
N ALA A 162 9.60 3.66 -64.70
CA ALA A 162 10.65 4.38 -65.42
C ALA A 162 11.43 3.46 -66.38
N GLN A 163 11.74 2.22 -65.96
CA GLN A 163 12.36 1.23 -66.83
C GLN A 163 11.48 0.88 -68.04
N ARG A 164 10.16 0.72 -67.84
CA ARG A 164 9.22 0.49 -68.95
C ARG A 164 9.19 1.66 -69.92
N LEU A 165 9.14 2.90 -69.42
CA LEU A 165 9.18 4.10 -70.25
C LEU A 165 10.48 4.19 -71.07
N ASN A 166 11.64 3.93 -70.44
CA ASN A 166 12.92 3.93 -71.15
C ASN A 166 12.97 2.83 -72.22
N ASN A 167 12.50 1.61 -71.91
CA ASN A 167 12.47 0.53 -72.89
C ASN A 167 11.52 0.83 -74.05
N GLU A 168 10.37 1.48 -73.82
CA GLU A 168 9.47 1.93 -74.90
C GLU A 168 10.11 3.02 -75.76
N PHE A 169 10.88 3.92 -75.14
CA PHE A 169 11.63 4.97 -75.86
C PHE A 169 12.79 4.39 -76.69
N ASP A 170 13.54 3.41 -76.15
CA ASP A 170 14.65 2.75 -76.85
C ASP A 170 14.19 1.73 -77.91
N SER A 171 12.97 1.17 -77.79
CA SER A 171 12.40 0.23 -78.75
C SER A 171 11.95 0.87 -80.06
N HIS A 172 11.91 2.20 -80.12
CA HIS A 172 11.71 2.97 -81.34
C HIS A 172 13.02 3.68 -81.70
N PRO A 173 13.94 3.06 -82.48
CA PRO A 173 15.05 3.82 -83.04
C PRO A 173 14.46 4.99 -83.81
N SER A 174 14.82 6.21 -83.40
CA SER A 174 14.36 7.42 -84.06
C SER A 174 14.70 7.31 -85.56
N PRO A 175 13.72 7.39 -86.48
CA PRO A 175 13.98 7.22 -87.91
C PRO A 175 14.91 8.32 -88.48
N SER A 176 15.15 9.38 -87.71
CA SER A 176 16.09 10.47 -87.99
C SER A 176 17.53 9.97 -88.14
N ASP A 177 18.00 9.06 -87.29
CA ASP A 177 19.43 8.78 -87.17
C ASP A 177 19.95 7.97 -88.36
N SER A 178 19.12 7.10 -88.96
CA SER A 178 19.53 6.38 -90.18
C SER A 178 19.50 7.27 -91.42
N HIS A 179 18.56 8.22 -91.47
CA HIS A 179 18.33 9.05 -92.65
C HIS A 179 19.38 10.17 -92.74
N ASP A 180 19.86 10.67 -91.61
CA ASP A 180 20.92 11.68 -91.55
C ASP A 180 22.30 11.07 -91.84
N VAL A 181 22.55 9.83 -91.43
CA VAL A 181 23.77 9.08 -91.81
C VAL A 181 23.82 8.83 -93.31
N GLU A 182 22.70 8.48 -93.95
CA GLU A 182 22.64 8.28 -95.40
C GLU A 182 22.86 9.58 -96.18
N LYS A 183 22.26 10.68 -95.73
CA LYS A 183 22.44 12.01 -96.32
C LYS A 183 23.89 12.50 -96.18
N LEU A 184 24.51 12.26 -95.02
CA LEU A 184 25.92 12.55 -94.77
C LEU A 184 26.83 11.77 -95.71
N ALA A 185 26.66 10.45 -95.78
CA ALA A 185 27.43 9.60 -96.68
C ALA A 185 27.29 10.06 -98.15
N ARG A 186 26.08 10.44 -98.56
CA ARG A 186 25.81 10.93 -99.91
C ARG A 186 26.47 12.26 -100.22
N LEU A 187 26.49 13.21 -99.27
CA LEU A 187 27.18 14.49 -99.46
C LEU A 187 28.69 14.30 -99.47
N THR A 188 29.23 13.50 -98.55
CA THR A 188 30.66 13.15 -98.50
C THR A 188 31.12 12.50 -99.79
N ALA A 189 30.32 11.62 -100.41
CA ALA A 189 30.64 11.04 -101.71
C ALA A 189 30.65 12.06 -102.87
N LEU A 190 29.85 13.12 -102.78
CA LEU A 190 29.76 14.15 -103.82
C LEU A 190 30.85 15.22 -103.72
N THR A 191 31.25 15.59 -102.50
CA THR A 191 32.22 16.66 -102.24
C THR A 191 33.63 16.14 -101.95
N GLY A 192 33.77 14.90 -101.45
CA GLY A 192 35.02 14.35 -100.93
C GLY A 192 35.47 14.99 -99.61
N ALA A 193 34.66 15.87 -99.02
CA ALA A 193 34.96 16.56 -97.77
C ALA A 193 34.78 15.64 -96.56
N ASP A 194 35.43 15.98 -95.45
CA ASP A 194 35.30 15.24 -94.21
C ASP A 194 33.88 15.35 -93.62
N GLU A 195 33.54 14.40 -92.75
CA GLU A 195 32.19 14.22 -92.21
C GLU A 195 31.70 15.43 -91.41
N GLN A 196 32.60 16.16 -90.74
CA GLN A 196 32.23 17.35 -89.97
C GLN A 196 31.85 18.52 -90.88
N THR A 197 32.60 18.72 -91.96
CA THR A 197 32.26 19.72 -92.97
C THR A 197 30.94 19.38 -93.66
N CYS A 198 30.71 18.10 -93.98
CA CYS A 198 29.44 17.67 -94.57
C CYS A 198 28.24 17.86 -93.62
N ARG A 199 28.42 17.62 -92.31
CA ARG A 199 27.40 17.91 -91.28
C ARG A 199 27.04 19.39 -91.26
N PHE A 200 28.04 20.25 -91.22
CA PHE A 200 27.82 21.70 -91.18
C PHE A 200 26.97 22.18 -92.36
N TYR A 201 27.29 21.77 -93.59
CA TYR A 201 26.53 22.19 -94.77
C TYR A 201 25.15 21.56 -94.85
N LEU A 202 24.95 20.34 -94.36
CA LEU A 202 23.62 19.74 -94.24
C LEU A 202 22.76 20.48 -93.21
N ASP A 203 23.33 20.88 -92.08
CA ASP A 203 22.61 21.67 -91.06
C ASP A 203 22.19 23.04 -91.63
N CYS A 204 23.09 23.73 -92.33
CA CYS A 204 22.77 24.98 -93.03
C CYS A 204 21.67 24.80 -94.10
N ALA A 205 21.60 23.61 -94.71
CA ALA A 205 20.61 23.26 -95.72
C ALA A 205 19.37 22.56 -95.16
N SER A 206 19.18 22.53 -93.83
CA SER A 206 18.06 21.84 -93.16
C SER A 206 17.90 20.36 -93.58
N GLY A 207 19.03 19.69 -93.84
CA GLY A 207 19.09 18.28 -94.22
C GLY A 207 18.81 17.98 -95.71
N ASP A 208 18.82 18.98 -96.61
CA ASP A 208 18.79 18.77 -98.06
C ASP A 208 20.21 18.67 -98.64
N VAL A 209 20.56 17.48 -99.14
CA VAL A 209 21.88 17.15 -99.73
C VAL A 209 22.19 18.01 -100.96
N SER A 210 21.19 18.34 -101.78
CA SER A 210 21.41 19.10 -103.02
C SER A 210 21.67 20.58 -102.76
N ALA A 211 20.95 21.15 -101.79
CA ALA A 211 21.21 22.51 -101.33
C ALA A 211 22.56 22.61 -100.60
N ALA A 212 22.89 21.63 -99.75
CA ALA A 212 24.18 21.56 -99.07
C ALA A 212 25.37 21.49 -100.04
N PHE A 213 25.26 20.67 -101.10
CA PHE A 213 26.29 20.59 -102.15
C PHE A 213 26.50 21.94 -102.85
N ARG A 214 25.43 22.67 -103.17
CA ARG A 214 25.54 24.01 -103.79
C ARG A 214 26.20 25.03 -102.87
N PHE A 215 25.91 24.99 -101.57
CA PHE A 215 26.57 25.87 -100.60
C PHE A 215 28.07 25.57 -100.48
N TRP A 216 28.43 24.29 -100.52
CA TRP A 216 29.84 23.88 -100.55
C TRP A 216 30.53 24.35 -101.83
N GLU A 217 29.95 24.08 -103.01
CA GLU A 217 30.51 24.45 -104.32
C GLU A 217 30.74 25.97 -104.46
N GLN A 218 29.83 26.78 -103.92
CA GLN A 218 29.97 28.25 -103.85
C GLN A 218 31.06 28.71 -102.88
N SER A 219 31.36 27.93 -101.85
CA SER A 219 32.40 28.26 -100.86
C SER A 219 33.80 27.87 -101.33
N THR A 220 33.89 26.94 -102.30
CA THR A 220 35.15 26.40 -102.84
C THR A 220 35.50 26.87 -104.25
N SER A 221 34.60 27.62 -104.91
CA SER A 221 34.84 28.31 -106.20
C SER A 221 35.40 29.72 -105.97
#